data_AF-A0A951WP44-F1
#
_entry.id   AF-A0A951WP44-F1
#
_cell.length_a   1.000
_cell.length_b   1.000
_cell.length_c   1.000
_cell.angle_alpha   90.00
_cell.angle_beta   90.00
_cell.angle_gamma   90.00
#
_symmetry.space_group_name_H-M   'P 1'
#
loop_
_entity.id
_entity.type
_entity.pdbx_description
1 polymer ?
#
loop_
_entity_poly.entity_id
_entity_poly.type
_entity_poly.pdbx_seq_one_letter_code
_entity_poly.pdbx_strand_id
1 'polypeptide(L)'
;MIISFTQAGYNSSVTQDAGPTDNERKHIPQHILNQVILRDKGRCSFQKHGRRCSHRRHLDIHHIKPVKDGGQNTVENLTILCEVHHTYLHHREEIDRSLALIRKLRLEQGI
;
A
#
# COMPACT_ATOMS: atom_id res chain seq x y z
N MET A 1 15.76 58.61 13.63
CA MET A 1 15.40 57.27 14.10
C MET A 1 15.92 56.28 13.08
N ILE A 2 16.96 55.56 13.47
CA ILE A 2 17.68 54.59 12.66
C ILE A 2 16.97 53.26 12.90
N ILE A 3 16.47 52.62 11.85
CA ILE A 3 16.28 51.16 11.89
C ILE A 3 16.69 50.62 10.53
N SER A 4 18.00 50.44 10.42
CA SER A 4 18.62 49.46 9.54
C SER A 4 18.09 48.08 9.91
N PHE A 5 17.54 47.33 8.96
CA PHE A 5 17.65 45.88 9.01
C PHE A 5 18.01 45.35 7.63
N THR A 6 19.15 44.66 7.67
CA THR A 6 19.96 44.10 6.61
C THR A 6 19.32 42.90 5.93
N GLN A 7 19.74 42.69 4.69
CA GLN A 7 19.48 41.56 3.81
C GLN A 7 19.61 40.20 4.50
N ALA A 8 18.72 39.28 4.13
CA ALA A 8 19.09 37.88 3.93
C ALA A 8 18.36 37.40 2.67
N GLY A 9 19.02 37.53 1.53
CA GLY A 9 18.64 36.80 0.32
C GLY A 9 18.81 35.31 0.59
N TYR A 10 17.74 34.54 0.43
CA TYR A 10 17.88 33.09 0.33
C TYR A 10 18.28 32.77 -1.11
N ASN A 11 19.59 32.75 -1.36
CA ASN A 11 20.13 31.97 -2.46
C ASN A 11 20.52 30.62 -1.90
N SER A 12 19.77 29.59 -2.24
CA SER A 12 20.22 28.21 -2.08
C SER A 12 19.82 27.45 -3.33
N SER A 13 20.69 27.59 -4.33
CA SER A 13 20.94 26.62 -5.37
C SER A 13 21.09 25.23 -4.74
N VAL A 14 20.03 24.43 -4.84
CA VAL A 14 20.08 23.00 -4.58
C VAL A 14 19.54 22.32 -5.83
N THR A 15 20.44 22.12 -6.80
CA THR A 15 20.28 21.08 -7.81
C THR A 15 20.43 19.75 -7.10
N GLN A 16 19.32 19.14 -6.72
CA GLN A 16 19.28 17.74 -6.31
C GLN A 16 18.67 16.93 -7.46
N ASP A 17 19.49 16.71 -8.47
CA ASP A 17 19.28 15.68 -9.47
C ASP A 17 19.62 14.31 -8.84
N ALA A 18 18.85 13.91 -7.82
CA ALA A 18 18.82 12.52 -7.39
C ALA A 18 17.82 11.81 -8.31
N GLY A 19 18.33 11.12 -9.33
CA GLY A 19 17.50 10.24 -10.15
C GLY A 19 16.73 9.26 -9.26
N PRO A 20 15.49 8.88 -9.62
CA PRO A 20 14.63 8.07 -8.75
C PRO A 20 15.33 6.74 -8.45
N THR A 21 15.60 6.48 -7.18
CA THR A 21 16.02 5.15 -6.74
C THR A 21 14.87 4.20 -7.02
N ASP A 22 15.11 3.10 -7.72
CA ASP A 22 14.09 2.08 -8.12
C ASP A 22 13.37 1.42 -6.92
N ASN A 23 13.73 1.79 -5.68
CA ASN A 23 13.16 1.30 -4.44
C ASN A 23 12.25 2.33 -3.73
N GLU A 24 11.94 3.47 -4.36
CA GLU A 24 10.99 4.41 -3.81
C GLU A 24 9.56 3.86 -3.97
N ARG A 25 8.84 3.69 -2.85
CA ARG A 25 7.43 3.29 -2.90
C ARG A 25 6.65 4.34 -3.67
N LYS A 26 6.20 3.99 -4.86
CA LYS A 26 5.36 4.86 -5.69
C LYS A 26 4.07 5.19 -4.93
N HIS A 27 3.85 6.48 -4.74
CA HIS A 27 2.61 7.01 -4.19
C HIS A 27 1.41 6.52 -5.02
N ILE A 28 0.31 6.14 -4.36
CA ILE A 28 -0.92 5.74 -5.04
C ILE A 28 -1.63 7.00 -5.52
N PRO A 29 -1.85 7.21 -6.83
CA PRO A 29 -2.53 8.41 -7.32
C PRO A 29 -3.94 8.55 -6.72
N GLN A 30 -4.31 9.77 -6.34
CA GLN A 30 -5.60 10.03 -5.69
C GLN A 30 -6.81 9.66 -6.55
N HIS A 31 -6.69 9.76 -7.88
CA HIS A 31 -7.78 9.33 -8.79
C HIS A 31 -8.04 7.82 -8.71
N ILE A 32 -6.98 7.00 -8.54
CA ILE A 32 -7.12 5.54 -8.35
C ILE A 32 -7.78 5.25 -7.00
N LEU A 33 -7.35 5.93 -5.93
CA LEU A 33 -7.96 5.80 -4.61
C LEU A 33 -9.47 6.08 -4.66
N ASN A 34 -9.86 7.17 -5.30
CA ASN A 34 -11.26 7.53 -5.47
C ASN A 34 -12.05 6.46 -6.25
N GLN A 35 -11.48 5.94 -7.34
CA GLN A 35 -12.11 4.86 -8.12
C GLN A 35 -12.33 3.59 -7.29
N VAL A 36 -11.33 3.18 -6.50
CA VAL A 36 -11.43 2.02 -5.60
C VAL A 36 -12.51 2.25 -4.53
N ILE A 37 -12.52 3.42 -3.89
CA ILE A 37 -13.52 3.77 -2.87
C ILE A 37 -14.94 3.78 -3.45
N LEU A 38 -15.12 4.34 -4.64
CA LEU A 38 -16.41 4.37 -5.35
C LEU A 38 -16.88 2.97 -5.73
N ARG A 39 -16.01 2.14 -6.31
CA ARG A 39 -16.28 0.74 -6.65
C ARG A 39 -16.75 -0.02 -5.42
N ASP A 40 -16.05 0.15 -4.31
CA ASP A 40 -16.32 -0.56 -3.07
C ASP A 40 -17.40 0.13 -2.22
N LYS A 41 -17.97 1.26 -2.68
CA LYS A 41 -19.04 2.02 -2.02
C LYS A 41 -18.70 2.42 -0.58
N GLY A 42 -17.43 2.73 -0.31
CA GLY A 42 -16.95 3.09 1.03
C GLY A 42 -17.23 2.01 2.08
N ARG A 43 -17.14 0.73 1.70
CA ARG A 43 -17.39 -0.43 2.57
C ARG A 43 -16.27 -1.44 2.41
N CYS A 44 -15.85 -2.07 3.49
CA CYS A 44 -14.87 -3.17 3.44
C CYS A 44 -15.26 -4.20 2.35
N SER A 45 -14.33 -4.53 1.47
CA SER A 45 -14.56 -5.45 0.34
C SER A 45 -14.56 -6.92 0.75
N PHE A 46 -13.99 -7.24 1.93
CA PHE A 46 -13.82 -8.59 2.42
C PHE A 46 -15.14 -9.37 2.43
N GLN A 47 -15.10 -10.59 1.91
CA GLN A 47 -16.24 -11.51 1.86
C GLN A 47 -15.91 -12.83 2.54
N LYS A 48 -16.85 -13.33 3.32
CA LYS A 48 -16.79 -14.66 3.93
C LYS A 48 -18.14 -15.33 3.78
N HIS A 49 -18.14 -16.55 3.23
CA HIS A 49 -19.36 -17.36 3.00
C HIS A 49 -20.46 -16.59 2.24
N GLY A 50 -20.07 -15.87 1.17
CA GLY A 50 -20.99 -15.07 0.36
C GLY A 50 -21.51 -13.78 1.01
N ARG A 51 -21.08 -13.47 2.25
CA ARG A 51 -21.44 -12.23 2.94
C ARG A 51 -20.28 -11.27 2.96
N ARG A 52 -20.53 -10.04 2.50
CA ARG A 52 -19.58 -8.94 2.55
C ARG A 52 -19.63 -8.25 3.90
N CYS A 53 -18.47 -7.86 4.42
CA CYS A 53 -18.37 -7.08 5.65
C CYS A 53 -19.18 -5.76 5.55
N SER A 54 -19.93 -5.41 6.60
CA SER A 54 -20.77 -4.21 6.65
C SER A 54 -20.03 -2.95 7.12
N HIS A 55 -18.77 -3.07 7.57
CA HIS A 55 -18.00 -1.96 8.10
C HIS A 55 -17.70 -0.90 7.02
N ARG A 56 -17.88 0.37 7.39
CA ARG A 56 -17.69 1.56 6.54
C ARG A 56 -16.73 2.60 7.13
N ARG A 57 -16.13 2.30 8.29
CA ARG A 57 -15.20 3.19 9.01
C ARG A 57 -13.87 2.48 9.18
N HIS A 58 -12.81 3.26 9.41
CA HIS A 58 -11.44 2.77 9.56
C HIS A 58 -11.05 1.86 8.38
N LEU A 59 -11.20 2.42 7.16
CA LEU A 59 -10.96 1.71 5.92
C LEU A 59 -9.58 2.07 5.39
N ASP A 60 -8.77 1.06 5.15
CA ASP A 60 -7.43 1.16 4.59
C ASP A 60 -7.40 0.60 3.17
N ILE A 61 -6.45 1.10 2.39
CA ILE A 61 -6.14 0.57 1.06
C ILE A 61 -5.16 -0.59 1.21
N HIS A 62 -5.50 -1.70 0.57
CA HIS A 62 -4.71 -2.91 0.58
C HIS A 62 -4.40 -3.36 -0.86
N HIS A 63 -3.16 -3.77 -1.09
CA HIS A 63 -2.72 -4.38 -2.34
C HIS A 63 -3.00 -5.88 -2.32
N ILE A 64 -3.84 -6.36 -3.24
CA ILE A 64 -4.16 -7.79 -3.40
C ILE A 64 -2.92 -8.59 -3.79
N LYS A 65 -2.15 -8.07 -4.74
CA LYS A 65 -0.78 -8.51 -5.02
C LYS A 65 0.16 -7.53 -4.34
N PRO A 66 0.95 -7.97 -3.33
CA PRO A 66 1.89 -7.11 -2.62
C PRO A 66 2.87 -6.42 -3.57
N VAL A 67 3.27 -5.20 -3.24
CA VAL A 67 4.25 -4.42 -4.02
C VAL A 67 5.57 -5.18 -4.19
N LYS A 68 6.03 -5.89 -3.14
CA LYS A 68 7.25 -6.71 -3.17
C LYS A 68 7.22 -7.86 -4.19
N ASP A 69 6.03 -8.30 -4.58
CA ASP A 69 5.84 -9.37 -5.57
C ASP A 69 5.59 -8.78 -6.98
N GLY A 70 5.78 -7.46 -7.14
CA GLY A 70 5.50 -6.72 -8.38
C GLY A 70 4.03 -6.31 -8.52
N GLY A 71 3.35 -6.02 -7.41
CA GLY A 71 2.01 -5.45 -7.39
C GLY A 71 1.99 -4.00 -7.87
N GLN A 72 1.05 -3.65 -8.76
CA GLN A 72 0.91 -2.30 -9.30
C GLN A 72 -0.16 -1.49 -8.57
N ASN A 73 -0.11 -0.16 -8.69
CA ASN A 73 -1.11 0.77 -8.15
C ASN A 73 -2.30 0.93 -9.11
N THR A 74 -2.97 -0.17 -9.46
CA THR A 74 -4.15 -0.16 -10.34
C THR A 74 -5.42 -0.40 -9.53
N VAL A 75 -6.59 -0.03 -10.08
CA VAL A 75 -7.87 -0.22 -9.41
C VAL A 75 -8.12 -1.69 -9.12
N GLU A 76 -7.72 -2.58 -10.01
CA GLU A 76 -7.93 -4.03 -9.91
C GLU A 76 -7.06 -4.66 -8.82
N ASN A 77 -5.86 -4.14 -8.60
CA ASN A 77 -4.94 -4.65 -7.59
C ASN A 77 -5.15 -4.02 -6.20
N LEU A 78 -5.96 -2.96 -6.11
CA LEU A 78 -6.24 -2.26 -4.87
C LEU A 78 -7.65 -2.56 -4.37
N THR A 79 -7.78 -2.64 -3.05
CA THR A 79 -9.07 -2.85 -2.39
C THR A 79 -9.15 -2.09 -1.08
N ILE A 80 -10.37 -1.76 -0.63
CA ILE A 80 -10.56 -1.21 0.72
C ILE A 80 -10.94 -2.29 1.73
N LEU A 81 -10.32 -2.28 2.89
CA LEU A 81 -10.57 -3.20 3.99
C LEU A 81 -10.73 -2.42 5.29
N CYS A 82 -11.54 -2.92 6.22
CA CYS A 82 -11.47 -2.41 7.58
C CYS A 82 -10.22 -2.95 8.27
N GLU A 83 -9.69 -2.21 9.24
CA GLU A 83 -8.48 -2.54 10.01
C GLU A 83 -8.41 -4.04 10.40
N VAL A 84 -9.47 -4.59 10.97
CA VAL A 84 -9.53 -6.02 11.38
C VAL A 84 -9.28 -6.97 10.20
N HIS A 85 -9.92 -6.72 9.05
CA HIS A 85 -9.75 -7.57 7.87
C HIS A 85 -8.43 -7.30 7.15
N HIS A 86 -7.91 -6.08 7.27
CA HIS A 86 -6.60 -5.71 6.75
C HIS A 86 -5.50 -6.51 7.47
N THR A 87 -5.49 -6.47 8.80
CA THR A 87 -4.56 -7.24 9.65
C THR A 87 -4.73 -8.75 9.46
N TYR A 88 -5.97 -9.24 9.37
CA TYR A 88 -6.25 -10.66 9.09
C TYR A 88 -5.62 -11.13 7.78
N LEU A 89 -5.72 -10.33 6.70
CA LEU A 89 -5.16 -10.70 5.41
C LEU A 89 -3.64 -10.68 5.41
N HIS A 90 -3.00 -9.71 6.07
CA HIS A 90 -1.53 -9.70 6.22
C HIS A 90 -1.02 -10.96 6.93
N HIS A 91 -1.63 -11.34 8.05
CA HIS A 91 -1.24 -12.56 8.76
C HIS A 91 -1.49 -13.81 7.94
N ARG A 92 -2.62 -13.87 7.22
CA ARG A 92 -2.90 -14.99 6.33
C ARG A 92 -1.85 -15.13 5.23
N GLU A 93 -1.47 -14.03 4.59
CA GLU A 93 -0.41 -14.04 3.58
C GLU A 93 0.94 -14.49 4.14
N GLU A 94 1.28 -14.06 5.34
CA GLU A 94 2.51 -14.47 6.02
C GLU A 94 2.54 -15.98 6.26
N ILE A 95 1.43 -16.53 6.78
CA ILE A 95 1.26 -17.97 6.98
C ILE A 95 1.35 -18.70 5.64
N ASP A 96 0.62 -18.26 4.61
CA ASP A 96 0.61 -18.90 3.29
C ASP A 96 2.02 -18.93 2.66
N ARG A 97 2.81 -17.85 2.82
CA ARG A 97 4.21 -17.82 2.38
C ARG A 97 5.08 -18.81 3.14
N SER A 98 4.94 -18.89 4.47
CA SER A 98 5.72 -19.83 5.30
C SER A 98 5.41 -21.29 4.93
N LEU A 99 4.13 -21.60 4.69
CA LEU A 99 3.69 -22.92 4.26
C LEU A 99 4.21 -23.27 2.85
N ALA A 100 4.21 -22.30 1.93
CA ALA A 100 4.78 -22.48 0.59
C ALA A 100 6.29 -22.77 0.65
N LEU A 101 7.03 -22.06 1.52
CA LEU A 101 8.45 -22.31 1.74
C LEU A 101 8.70 -23.72 2.28
N ILE A 102 7.96 -24.14 3.31
CA ILE A 102 8.09 -25.49 3.89
C ILE A 102 7.82 -26.57 2.84
N ARG A 103 6.77 -26.40 2.01
CA ARG A 103 6.46 -27.34 0.92
C ARG A 103 7.60 -27.43 -0.09
N LYS A 104 8.15 -26.29 -0.50
CA LYS A 104 9.28 -26.25 -1.43
C LYS A 104 10.50 -26.99 -0.88
N LEU A 105 10.84 -26.74 0.39
CA LEU A 105 11.97 -27.41 1.06
C LEU A 105 11.77 -28.93 1.13
N ARG A 106 10.56 -29.42 1.42
CA ARG A 106 10.28 -30.86 1.43
C ARG A 106 10.53 -31.52 0.07
N LEU A 107 10.06 -30.88 -1.02
CA LEU A 107 10.27 -31.37 -2.38
C LEU A 107 11.75 -31.41 -2.77
N GLU A 108 12.53 -30.39 -2.40
CA GLU A 108 13.97 -30.34 -2.66
C GLU A 108 14.76 -31.41 -1.89
N GLN A 109 14.27 -31.80 -0.71
CA GLN A 109 14.87 -32.85 0.11
C GLN A 109 14.35 -34.26 -0.22
N GLY A 110 13.42 -34.38 -1.17
CA GLY A 110 12.85 -35.67 -1.59
C GLY A 110 12.02 -36.38 -0.50
N ILE A 111 11.41 -35.62 0.42
CA ILE A 111 10.53 -36.11 1.49
C ILE A 111 9.06 -35.86 1.14
#